data_AF-A0A350NSJ5-F1
#
_entry.id   AF-A0A350NSJ5-F1
#
_cell.length_a   1.000
_cell.length_b   1.000
_cell.length_c   1.000
_cell.angle_alpha   90.00
_cell.angle_beta   90.00
_cell.angle_gamma   90.00
#
_symmetry.space_group_name_H-M   'P 1'
#
loop_
_entity.id
_entity.type
_entity.pdbx_description
1 polymer ?
#
loop_
_entity_poly.entity_id
_entity_poly.type
_entity_poly.pdbx_seq_one_letter_code
_entity_poly.pdbx_strand_id
1 'polypeptide(L)'
;MKSFSSETKGELAGIRPDAKCCRLAELAGLIHATGKIRLSNEGITLVLETENGAVARKIVWLFNEVFKLSPEVLLEERKRLGRRHAYHIGVVSDAFVRQILKDVHVLDDANYLDGS
;
A
#
# COMPACT_ATOMS: atom_id res chain seq x y z
N MET A 1 25.01 5.81 -8.70
CA MET A 1 25.04 6.94 -7.74
C MET A 1 23.78 6.84 -6.90
N LYS A 2 23.91 6.48 -5.61
CA LYS A 2 22.77 6.29 -4.70
C LYS A 2 22.31 7.66 -4.21
N SER A 3 21.04 7.98 -4.38
CA SER A 3 20.45 9.25 -3.92
C SER A 3 20.19 9.17 -2.42
N PHE A 4 20.48 10.26 -1.70
CA PHE A 4 20.17 10.46 -0.27
C PHE A 4 18.75 10.02 0.12
N SER A 5 17.78 10.05 -0.82
CA SER A 5 16.41 9.59 -0.55
C SER A 5 16.27 8.07 -0.39
N SER A 6 17.19 7.22 -0.86
CA SER A 6 17.04 5.76 -0.71
C SER A 6 17.52 5.27 0.66
N GLU A 7 18.49 5.96 1.26
CA GLU A 7 19.12 5.56 2.52
C GLU A 7 18.19 5.81 3.71
N THR A 8 17.51 6.96 3.76
CA THR A 8 16.57 7.30 4.85
C THR A 8 15.24 6.53 4.76
N LYS A 9 14.84 6.05 3.58
CA LYS A 9 13.61 5.26 3.39
C LYS A 9 13.77 3.77 3.74
N GLY A 10 15.01 3.28 3.88
CA GLY A 10 15.29 1.90 4.26
C GLY A 10 15.13 1.65 5.76
N GLU A 11 15.56 2.60 6.59
CA GLU A 11 15.59 2.45 8.06
C GLU A 11 14.20 2.57 8.71
N LEU A 12 13.37 3.51 8.24
CA LEU A 12 11.99 3.71 8.74
C LEU A 12 11.08 2.50 8.49
N ALA A 13 11.27 1.77 7.38
CA ALA A 13 10.50 0.57 7.09
C ALA A 13 10.81 -0.62 8.04
N GLY A 14 11.90 -0.54 8.82
CA GLY A 14 12.24 -1.50 9.86
C GLY A 14 11.51 -1.28 11.18
N ILE A 15 11.07 -0.04 11.46
CA ILE A 15 10.35 0.30 12.69
C ILE A 15 8.96 -0.29 12.62
N ARG A 16 8.57 -1.07 13.63
CA ARG A 16 7.25 -1.71 13.72
C ARG A 16 6.50 -1.11 14.90
N PRO A 17 5.38 -0.38 14.69
CA PRO A 17 4.61 0.15 15.80
C PRO A 17 4.01 -0.99 16.63
N ASP A 18 4.11 -0.88 17.96
CA ASP A 18 3.58 -1.88 18.91
C ASP A 18 2.07 -1.75 19.11
N ALA A 19 1.53 -0.53 19.01
CA ALA A 19 0.10 -0.28 19.15
C ALA A 19 -0.66 -0.53 17.84
N LYS A 20 -1.85 -1.15 17.96
CA LYS A 20 -2.72 -1.44 16.80
C LYS A 20 -3.16 -0.16 16.08
N CYS A 21 -3.48 0.91 16.81
CA CYS A 21 -3.88 2.19 16.24
C CYS A 21 -2.77 2.81 15.37
N CYS A 22 -1.51 2.74 15.82
CA CYS A 22 -0.38 3.25 15.06
C CYS A 22 -0.14 2.45 13.78
N ARG A 23 -0.31 1.11 13.82
CA ARG A 23 -0.23 0.28 12.62
C ARG A 23 -1.32 0.62 11.60
N LEU A 24 -2.55 0.82 12.07
CA LEU A 24 -3.66 1.23 11.21
C LEU A 24 -3.39 2.61 10.59
N ALA A 25 -2.97 3.59 11.39
CA ALA A 25 -2.65 4.93 10.91
C ALA A 25 -1.49 4.94 9.90
N GLU A 26 -0.44 4.14 10.15
CA GLU A 26 0.68 3.99 9.22
C GLU A 26 0.23 3.35 7.90
N LEU A 27 -0.59 2.29 7.97
CA LEU A 27 -1.14 1.64 6.78
C LEU A 27 -2.05 2.59 5.99
N ALA A 28 -2.90 3.36 6.68
CA ALA A 28 -3.73 4.38 6.06
C ALA A 28 -2.86 5.40 5.33
N GLY A 29 -1.83 5.96 5.97
CA GLY A 29 -0.91 6.90 5.33
C GLY A 29 -0.23 6.33 4.08
N LEU A 30 0.16 5.05 4.10
CA LEU A 30 0.73 4.36 2.94
C LEU A 30 -0.28 4.16 1.81
N ILE A 31 -1.52 3.79 2.15
CA ILE A 31 -2.62 3.67 1.18
C ILE A 31 -2.93 5.03 0.55
N HIS A 32 -3.02 6.11 1.34
CA HIS A 32 -3.23 7.46 0.83
C HIS A 32 -2.08 7.93 -0.08
N ALA A 33 -0.83 7.63 0.29
CA ALA A 33 0.33 8.11 -0.47
C ALA A 33 0.61 7.31 -1.76
N THR A 34 0.25 6.03 -1.81
CA THR A 34 0.70 5.11 -2.88
C THR A 34 -0.42 4.26 -3.49
N GLY A 35 -1.59 4.27 -2.88
CA GLY A 35 -2.74 3.47 -3.27
C GLY A 35 -3.43 4.01 -4.52
N LYS A 36 -3.90 3.09 -5.34
CA LYS A 36 -4.73 3.33 -6.51
C LYS A 36 -5.89 2.36 -6.46
N ILE A 37 -7.10 2.87 -6.65
CA ILE A 37 -8.31 2.06 -6.77
C ILE A 37 -8.52 1.74 -8.24
N ARG A 38 -8.69 0.45 -8.55
CA ARG A 38 -9.06 -0.01 -9.90
C ARG A 38 -10.46 -0.60 -9.84
N LEU A 39 -11.29 -0.18 -10.78
CA LEU A 39 -12.62 -0.74 -10.99
C LEU A 39 -12.56 -1.61 -12.24
N SER A 40 -13.01 -2.85 -12.13
CA SER A 40 -13.14 -3.78 -13.26
C SER A 40 -14.51 -4.48 -13.19
N ASN A 41 -14.83 -5.24 -14.24
CA ASN A 41 -16.02 -6.10 -14.24
C ASN A 41 -15.95 -7.20 -13.16
N GLU A 42 -14.77 -7.47 -12.62
CA GLU A 42 -14.52 -8.47 -11.58
C GLU A 42 -14.60 -7.89 -10.17
N GLY A 43 -14.65 -6.56 -10.02
CA GLY A 43 -14.74 -5.90 -8.73
C GLY A 43 -13.90 -4.63 -8.56
N ILE A 44 -13.70 -4.26 -7.30
CA ILE A 44 -12.86 -3.16 -6.82
C ILE A 44 -11.55 -3.74 -6.28
N THR A 45 -10.43 -3.31 -6.85
CA THR A 45 -9.09 -3.70 -6.41
C THR A 45 -8.35 -2.50 -5.85
N LEU A 46 -7.78 -2.63 -4.65
CA LEU A 46 -6.80 -1.68 -4.14
C LEU A 46 -5.39 -2.14 -4.52
N VAL A 47 -4.62 -1.28 -5.18
CA VAL A 47 -3.24 -1.55 -5.58
C VAL A 47 -2.31 -0.48 -5.01
N LEU A 48 -1.31 -0.88 -4.24
CA LEU A 48 -0.22 0.00 -3.79
C LEU A 48 1.02 -0.23 -4.66
N GLU A 49 1.70 0.84 -5.05
CA GLU A 49 2.91 0.77 -5.89
C GLU A 49 4.11 1.43 -5.20
N THR A 50 5.24 0.74 -5.14
CA THR A 50 6.49 1.31 -4.61
C THR A 50 7.72 0.75 -5.32
N GLU A 51 8.76 1.56 -5.51
CA GLU A 51 10.07 1.09 -6.01
C GLU A 51 10.97 0.56 -4.88
N ASN A 52 10.57 0.74 -3.62
CA ASN A 52 11.36 0.37 -2.45
C ASN A 52 10.88 -0.96 -1.86
N GLY A 53 11.71 -2.00 -1.97
CA GLY A 53 11.39 -3.33 -1.45
C GLY A 53 11.22 -3.39 0.08
N ALA A 54 11.83 -2.47 0.84
CA ALA A 54 11.61 -2.38 2.29
C ALA A 54 10.19 -1.86 2.60
N VAL A 55 9.74 -0.83 1.88
CA VAL A 55 8.36 -0.33 1.96
C VAL A 55 7.36 -1.40 1.53
N ALA A 56 7.66 -2.17 0.48
CA ALA A 56 6.81 -3.26 0.03
C ALA A 56 6.60 -4.33 1.12
N ARG A 57 7.69 -4.81 1.75
CA ARG A 57 7.60 -5.76 2.87
C ARG A 57 6.84 -5.21 4.07
N LYS A 58 7.02 -3.92 4.36
CA LYS A 58 6.34 -3.23 5.45
C LYS A 58 4.83 -3.13 5.21
N ILE A 59 4.40 -2.82 3.99
CA ILE A 59 2.98 -2.82 3.59
C ILE A 59 2.37 -4.21 3.81
N VAL A 60 3.01 -5.28 3.31
CA VAL A 60 2.55 -6.66 3.49
C VAL A 60 2.41 -7.01 4.98
N TRP A 61 3.41 -6.66 5.78
CA TRP A 61 3.37 -6.89 7.23
C TRP A 61 2.20 -6.13 7.90
N LEU A 62 1.99 -4.86 7.55
CA LEU A 62 0.89 -4.06 8.08
C LEU A 62 -0.49 -4.64 7.72
N PHE A 63 -0.68 -5.10 6.48
CA PHE A 63 -1.92 -5.79 6.07
C PHE A 63 -2.18 -7.05 6.92
N ASN A 64 -1.14 -7.85 7.16
CA ASN A 64 -1.26 -9.03 8.01
C ASN A 64 -1.55 -8.67 9.48
N GLU A 65 -0.94 -7.61 10.01
CA GLU A 65 -1.16 -7.22 11.41
C GLU A 65 -2.53 -6.59 11.66
N VAL A 66 -3.00 -5.74 10.74
CA VAL A 66 -4.24 -4.98 10.90
C VAL A 66 -5.45 -5.81 10.46
N PHE A 67 -5.36 -6.49 9.32
CA PHE A 67 -6.50 -7.14 8.66
C PHE A 67 -6.39 -8.67 8.59
N LYS A 68 -5.28 -9.27 9.06
CA LYS A 68 -5.02 -10.71 8.93
C LYS A 68 -5.11 -11.20 7.48
N LEU A 69 -4.70 -10.32 6.58
CA LEU A 69 -4.74 -10.49 5.13
C LEU A 69 -3.33 -10.48 4.57
N SER A 70 -3.02 -11.46 3.72
CA SER A 70 -1.79 -11.48 2.91
C SER A 70 -2.11 -10.97 1.51
N PRO A 71 -1.76 -9.72 1.16
CA PRO A 71 -2.00 -9.20 -0.18
C PRO A 71 -1.10 -9.88 -1.21
N GLU A 72 -1.55 -9.92 -2.46
CA GLU A 72 -0.75 -10.41 -3.57
C GLU A 72 0.36 -9.40 -3.90
N VAL A 73 1.55 -9.89 -4.26
CA VAL A 73 2.69 -9.03 -4.61
C VAL A 73 3.23 -9.41 -5.98
N LEU A 74 3.21 -8.46 -6.91
CA LEU A 74 3.78 -8.59 -8.25
C LEU A 74 5.02 -7.69 -8.39
N LEU A 75 6.12 -8.28 -8.86
CA LEU A 75 7.34 -7.56 -9.20
C LEU A 75 7.36 -7.24 -10.70
N GLU A 76 7.44 -5.95 -11.03
CA GLU A 76 7.60 -5.47 -12.40
C GLU A 76 9.00 -4.86 -12.59
N GLU A 77 9.72 -5.27 -13.63
CA GLU A 77 10.98 -4.63 -14.02
C GLU A 77 10.73 -3.51 -15.04
N ARG A 78 10.99 -2.25 -14.65
CA ARG A 78 10.83 -1.12 -15.56
C ARG A 78 12.12 -0.80 -16.30
N LYS A 79 12.03 -0.81 -17.63
CA LYS A 79 13.18 -0.63 -18.55
C LYS A 79 13.64 0.83 -18.74
N ARG A 80 12.98 1.84 -18.16
CA ARG A 80 13.39 3.25 -18.36
C ARG A 80 14.56 3.62 -17.45
N LEU A 81 15.61 4.21 -18.05
CA LEU A 81 16.82 4.84 -17.45
C LEU A 81 17.06 4.45 -15.96
N GLY A 82 17.54 3.22 -15.74
CA GLY A 82 18.09 2.80 -14.44
C GLY A 82 17.63 1.46 -13.86
N ARG A 83 16.91 0.58 -14.59
CA ARG A 83 16.44 -0.75 -14.12
C ARG A 83 15.87 -0.67 -12.71
N ARG A 84 14.69 -0.07 -12.58
CA ARG A 84 14.02 0.03 -11.28
C ARG A 84 12.92 -1.02 -11.18
N HIS A 85 12.87 -1.70 -10.04
CA HIS A 85 11.79 -2.60 -9.70
C HIS A 85 10.59 -1.79 -9.23
N ALA A 86 9.39 -2.15 -9.68
CA ALA A 86 8.13 -1.68 -9.11
C ALA A 86 7.42 -2.86 -8.46
N TYR A 87 7.09 -2.71 -7.18
CA TYR A 87 6.31 -3.68 -6.42
C TYR A 87 4.84 -3.22 -6.45
N HIS A 88 3.97 -4.06 -6.99
CA HIS A 88 2.53 -3.88 -6.96
C HIS A 88 1.93 -4.79 -5.91
N ILE A 89 1.22 -4.22 -4.95
CA ILE A 89 0.63 -4.96 -3.82
C ILE A 89 -0.88 -4.82 -3.93
N GLY A 90 -1.57 -5.93 -4.18
CA GLY A 90 -2.99 -5.97 -4.53
C GLY A 90 -3.86 -6.69 -3.51
N VAL A 91 -5.07 -6.15 -3.29
CA VAL A 91 -6.16 -6.85 -2.60
C VAL A 91 -7.35 -6.96 -3.57
N VAL A 92 -7.80 -8.19 -3.84
CA VAL A 92 -8.74 -8.52 -4.94
C VAL A 92 -10.13 -8.94 -4.42
N SER A 93 -10.46 -8.64 -3.16
CA SER A 93 -11.79 -8.96 -2.61
C SER A 93 -12.59 -7.71 -2.32
N ASP A 94 -13.70 -7.52 -3.06
CA ASP A 94 -14.60 -6.36 -2.92
C ASP A 94 -15.01 -6.06 -1.49
N ALA A 95 -15.39 -7.08 -0.73
CA ALA A 95 -15.79 -6.92 0.66
C ALA A 95 -14.64 -6.40 1.53
N PHE A 96 -13.43 -6.97 1.36
CA PHE A 96 -12.25 -6.54 2.09
C PHE A 96 -11.76 -5.17 1.64
N VAL A 97 -11.75 -4.88 0.34
CA VAL A 97 -11.33 -3.58 -0.19
C VAL A 97 -12.26 -2.50 0.34
N ARG A 98 -13.58 -2.72 0.32
CA ARG A 98 -14.54 -1.78 0.92
C ARG A 98 -14.32 -1.60 2.43
N GLN A 99 -14.04 -2.67 3.17
CA GLN A 99 -13.73 -2.58 4.60
C GLN A 99 -12.45 -1.77 4.85
N ILE A 100 -11.38 -2.08 4.13
CA ILE A 100 -10.09 -1.37 4.22
C ILE A 100 -10.30 0.11 3.91
N LEU A 101 -10.97 0.43 2.81
CA LEU A 101 -11.19 1.82 2.38
C LEU A 101 -12.04 2.62 3.39
N LYS A 102 -12.98 1.99 4.09
CA LYS A 102 -13.70 2.61 5.21
C LYS A 102 -12.80 2.82 6.43
N ASP A 103 -12.05 1.80 6.82
CA ASP A 103 -11.19 1.84 8.02
C ASP A 103 -10.02 2.82 7.88
N VAL A 104 -9.60 3.11 6.65
CA VAL A 104 -8.57 4.11 6.35
C VAL A 104 -9.13 5.47 5.92
N HIS A 105 -10.44 5.66 6.05
CA HIS A 105 -11.17 6.89 5.69
C HIS A 105 -10.88 7.38 4.26
N VAL A 106 -10.68 6.45 3.32
CA VAL A 106 -10.58 6.77 1.88
C VAL A 106 -11.98 6.84 1.25
N LEU A 107 -12.96 6.12 1.83
CA LEU A 107 -14.37 6.27 1.51
C LEU A 107 -15.07 6.90 2.72
N ASP A 108 -15.59 8.11 2.56
CA ASP A 108 -16.58 8.66 3.49
C ASP A 108 -17.95 8.02 3.22
N ASP A 109 -18.89 8.11 4.18
CA ASP A 109 -20.24 7.51 4.11
C ASP A 109 -21.07 7.95 2.87
N ALA A 110 -20.54 8.90 2.09
CA ALA A 110 -21.11 9.45 0.88
C ALA A 110 -20.32 9.12 -0.40
N ASN A 111 -19.78 7.90 -0.60
CA ASN A 111 -19.41 7.37 -1.94
C ASN A 111 -18.70 8.34 -2.91
N TYR A 112 -17.79 9.20 -2.43
CA TYR A 112 -16.97 10.04 -3.31
C TYR A 112 -15.51 9.66 -3.13
N LEU A 113 -14.89 9.27 -4.25
CA LEU A 113 -13.45 9.19 -4.40
C LEU A 113 -12.95 10.62 -4.28
N ASP A 114 -12.36 10.98 -3.15
CA ASP A 114 -11.75 12.29 -2.98
C ASP A 114 -10.55 12.37 -3.93
N GLY A 115 -10.80 13.01 -5.06
CA GLY A 115 -9.79 13.47 -6.00
C GLY A 115 -9.55 14.94 -5.71
N SER A 116 -8.42 15.26 -5.08
CA SER A 116 -7.66 16.52 -5.22
C SER A 116 -6.30 16.37 -4.56
#